data_AF-A0A3E0HIM9-F1
#
_entry.id   AF-A0A3E0HIM9-F1
#
_cell.length_a   1.000
_cell.length_b   1.000
_cell.length_c   1.000
_cell.angle_alpha   90.00
_cell.angle_beta   90.00
_cell.angle_gamma   90.00
#
_symmetry.space_group_name_H-M   'P 1'
#
loop_
_entity.id
_entity.type
_entity.pdbx_description
1 polymer ?
#
loop_
_entity_poly.entity_id
_entity_poly.type
_entity_poly.pdbx_seq_one_letter_code
_entity_poly.pdbx_strand_id
1 'polypeptide(L)'
;MAGRMMDIIAAAAWADVATQHGLSLREREVLVLSAAGSGTSDIARRLHLSVKIVRNRVSAVLAKLGMPDRAWAIAWARSAGLGPPEDGR
;
A
#
# COMPACT_ATOMS: atom_id res chain seq x y z
N MET A 1 -20.12 0.01 -17.57
CA MET A 1 -20.03 -1.15 -16.67
C MET A 1 -18.81 -2.01 -17.06
N ALA A 2 -17.60 -1.44 -17.07
CA ALA A 2 -16.37 -2.11 -17.56
C ALA A 2 -15.19 -2.02 -16.55
N GLY A 3 -15.35 -1.34 -15.42
CA GLY A 3 -14.26 -1.15 -14.43
C GLY A 3 -13.92 -2.39 -13.62
N ARG A 4 -14.94 -3.16 -13.19
CA ARG A 4 -14.78 -4.18 -12.14
C ARG A 4 -13.90 -5.39 -12.52
N MET A 5 -13.73 -5.68 -13.81
CA MET A 5 -12.94 -6.84 -14.26
C MET A 5 -11.43 -6.56 -14.18
N MET A 6 -11.01 -5.31 -14.44
CA MET A 6 -9.61 -4.90 -14.32
C MET A 6 -9.18 -4.81 -12.84
N ASP A 7 -10.09 -4.40 -11.96
CA ASP A 7 -9.84 -4.33 -10.51
C ASP A 7 -9.50 -5.71 -9.92
N ILE A 8 -10.16 -6.78 -10.37
CA ILE A 8 -9.92 -8.14 -9.84
C ILE A 8 -8.56 -8.70 -10.28
N ILE A 9 -8.15 -8.45 -11.53
CA ILE A 9 -6.86 -8.90 -12.04
C ILE A 9 -5.72 -8.12 -11.36
N ALA A 10 -5.87 -6.80 -11.23
CA ALA A 10 -4.93 -5.98 -10.46
C ALA A 10 -4.87 -6.45 -9.00
N ALA A 11 -6.02 -6.79 -8.40
CA ALA A 11 -6.11 -7.31 -7.04
C ALA A 11 -5.32 -8.60 -6.82
N ALA A 12 -5.41 -9.54 -7.76
CA ALA A 12 -4.68 -10.81 -7.68
C ALA A 12 -3.17 -10.62 -7.92
N ALA A 13 -2.78 -9.78 -8.89
CA ALA A 13 -1.39 -9.51 -9.22
C ALA A 13 -0.63 -8.85 -8.06
N TRP A 14 -1.24 -7.91 -7.34
CA TRP A 14 -0.55 -7.32 -6.18
C TRP A 14 -0.48 -8.29 -5.00
N ALA A 15 -1.48 -9.17 -4.82
CA ALA A 15 -1.47 -10.15 -3.74
C ALA A 15 -0.33 -11.15 -3.95
N ASP A 16 -0.06 -11.52 -5.21
CA ASP A 16 1.12 -12.29 -5.62
C ASP A 16 2.40 -11.51 -5.31
N VAL A 17 2.55 -10.29 -5.82
CA VAL A 17 3.74 -9.45 -5.60
C VAL A 17 4.02 -9.20 -4.10
N ALA A 18 3.00 -8.90 -3.30
CA ALA A 18 3.14 -8.73 -1.86
C ALA A 18 3.58 -10.03 -1.16
N THR A 19 3.17 -11.18 -1.69
CA THR A 19 3.59 -12.50 -1.21
C THR A 19 5.02 -12.79 -1.63
N GLN A 20 5.41 -12.50 -2.87
CA GLN A 20 6.78 -12.62 -3.39
C GLN A 20 7.78 -11.81 -2.54
N HIS A 21 7.40 -10.61 -2.13
CA HIS A 21 8.23 -9.75 -1.27
C HIS A 21 8.08 -10.02 0.25
N GLY A 22 7.33 -11.05 0.66
CA GLY A 22 7.17 -11.41 2.07
C GLY A 22 6.52 -10.30 2.93
N LEU A 23 5.67 -9.46 2.34
CA LEU A 23 4.92 -8.45 3.06
C LEU A 23 3.84 -9.13 3.91
N SER A 24 3.82 -8.81 5.20
CA SER A 24 2.73 -9.18 6.11
C SER A 24 1.45 -8.42 5.78
N LEU A 25 0.31 -8.94 6.24
CA LEU A 25 -0.99 -8.31 6.01
C LEU A 25 -1.02 -6.83 6.43
N ARG A 26 -0.43 -6.51 7.59
CA ARG A 26 -0.38 -5.14 8.11
C ARG A 26 0.56 -4.21 7.33
N GLU A 27 1.64 -4.75 6.77
CA GLU A 27 2.54 -4.00 5.89
C GLU A 27 1.84 -3.66 4.57
N ARG A 28 1.07 -4.61 4.02
CA ARG A 28 0.23 -4.40 2.82
C ARG A 28 -0.79 -3.29 3.07
N GLU A 29 -1.50 -3.31 4.20
CA GLU A 29 -2.48 -2.27 4.55
C GLU A 29 -1.87 -0.86 4.56
N VAL A 30 -0.68 -0.71 5.17
CA VAL A 30 0.03 0.59 5.22
C VAL A 30 0.47 1.05 3.82
N LEU A 31 0.90 0.12 2.96
CA LEU A 31 1.30 0.44 1.59
C LEU A 31 0.11 0.84 0.72
N VAL A 32 -1.01 0.11 0.81
CA VAL A 32 -2.26 0.42 0.08
C VAL A 32 -2.77 1.81 0.46
N LEU A 33 -2.85 2.11 1.75
CA LEU A 33 -3.30 3.43 2.21
C LEU A 33 -2.30 4.54 1.82
N SER A 34 -1.01 4.23 1.75
CA SER A 34 -0.01 5.18 1.26
C SER A 34 -0.17 5.45 -0.23
N ALA A 35 -0.43 4.42 -1.04
CA ALA A 35 -0.70 4.56 -2.47
C ALA A 35 -1.96 5.40 -2.73
N ALA A 36 -2.96 5.26 -1.86
CA ALA A 36 -4.17 6.09 -1.77
C ALA A 36 -3.92 7.55 -1.35
N GLY A 37 -2.67 7.96 -1.11
CA GLY A 37 -2.33 9.32 -0.70
C GLY A 37 -2.49 9.62 0.80
N SER A 38 -2.82 8.64 1.64
CA SER A 38 -2.97 8.88 3.08
C SER A 38 -1.61 9.18 3.73
N GLY A 39 -1.52 10.18 4.62
CA GLY A 39 -0.33 10.42 5.42
C GLY A 39 -0.14 9.38 6.53
N THR A 40 1.04 9.32 7.15
CA THR A 40 1.30 8.38 8.27
C THR A 40 0.39 8.62 9.47
N SER A 41 -0.01 9.88 9.71
CA SER A 41 -1.01 10.25 10.73
C SER A 41 -2.42 9.76 10.39
N ASP A 42 -2.85 9.84 9.13
CA ASP A 42 -4.15 9.33 8.69
C ASP A 42 -4.21 7.81 8.76
N ILE A 43 -3.14 7.15 8.32
CA ILE A 43 -2.98 5.71 8.39
C ILE A 43 -3.00 5.24 9.85
N ALA A 44 -2.31 5.96 10.74
CA ALA A 44 -2.30 5.66 12.17
C ALA A 44 -3.73 5.71 12.76
N ARG A 45 -4.50 6.74 12.42
CA ARG A 45 -5.91 6.85 12.83
C ARG A 45 -6.76 5.72 12.26
N ARG A 46 -6.66 5.44 10.95
CA ARG A 46 -7.44 4.39 10.26
C ARG A 46 -7.15 2.98 10.77
N LEU A 47 -5.91 2.71 11.15
CA LEU A 47 -5.49 1.38 11.63
C LEU A 47 -5.49 1.26 13.15
N HIS A 48 -5.91 2.29 13.89
CA HIS A 48 -5.83 2.36 15.36
C HIS A 48 -4.42 2.08 15.90
N LEU A 49 -3.41 2.66 15.25
CA LEU A 49 -1.98 2.53 15.60
C LEU A 49 -1.40 3.91 15.95
N SER A 50 -0.23 3.92 16.59
CA SER A 50 0.54 5.16 16.72
C SER A 50 1.28 5.49 15.42
N VAL A 51 1.51 6.78 15.18
CA VAL A 51 2.30 7.25 14.01
C VAL A 51 3.70 6.61 13.99
N LYS A 52 4.30 6.38 15.16
CA LYS A 52 5.59 5.68 15.28
C LYS A 52 5.52 4.26 14.72
N ILE A 53 4.48 3.50 15.04
CA ILE A 53 4.30 2.14 14.52
C ILE A 53 4.09 2.17 13.01
N VAL A 54 3.31 3.12 12.49
CA VAL A 54 3.11 3.25 11.04
C VAL A 54 4.43 3.56 10.34
N ARG A 55 5.25 4.50 10.87
CA ARG A 55 6.57 4.78 10.30
C ARG A 55 7.48 3.54 10.30
N ASN A 56 7.50 2.78 11.40
CA ASN A 56 8.28 1.55 11.47
C ASN A 56 7.81 0.52 10.43
N ARG A 57 6.50 0.40 10.21
CA ARG A 57 5.94 -0.48 9.17
C ARG A 57 6.31 0.00 7.77
N VAL A 58 6.27 1.31 7.50
CA VAL A 58 6.75 1.87 6.22
C VAL A 58 8.23 1.53 6.01
N SER A 59 9.08 1.70 7.02
CA SER A 59 10.49 1.32 6.94
C SER A 59 10.68 -0.18 6.65
N ALA A 60 9.91 -1.06 7.30
CA ALA A 60 9.95 -2.49 7.05
C ALA A 60 9.50 -2.85 5.62
N VAL A 61 8.45 -2.21 5.12
CA VAL A 61 8.01 -2.35 3.72
C VAL A 61 9.12 -1.94 2.76
N LEU A 62 9.73 -0.77 2.96
CA LEU A 62 10.81 -0.27 2.11
C LEU A 62 12.00 -1.22 2.11
N ALA A 63 12.39 -1.75 3.27
CA ALA A 63 13.46 -2.73 3.38
C ALA A 63 13.15 -4.02 2.62
N LYS A 64 11.92 -4.54 2.72
CA LYS A 64 11.48 -5.75 1.99
C LYS A 64 11.37 -5.55 0.48
N LEU A 65 11.00 -4.35 0.05
CA LEU A 65 10.92 -3.99 -1.37
C LEU A 65 12.26 -3.53 -1.95
N GLY A 66 13.29 -3.33 -1.13
CA GLY A 66 14.57 -2.76 -1.56
C GLY A 66 14.48 -1.32 -2.05
N MET A 67 13.51 -0.56 -1.54
CA MET A 67 13.21 0.81 -2.01
C MET A 67 13.82 1.86 -1.10
N PRO A 68 14.32 2.97 -1.67
CA PRO A 68 15.03 4.00 -0.89
C PRO A 68 14.09 4.84 -0.02
N ASP A 69 12.86 5.11 -0.49
CA ASP A 69 11.94 5.97 0.22
C ASP A 69 10.46 5.68 -0.11
N ARG A 70 9.58 6.29 0.68
CA ARG A 70 8.14 6.11 0.61
C ARG A 70 7.56 6.53 -0.75
N ALA A 71 8.11 7.55 -1.42
CA ALA A 71 7.59 8.00 -2.70
C ALA A 71 7.83 6.94 -3.79
N TRP A 72 8.98 6.26 -3.76
CA TRP A 72 9.23 5.10 -4.63
C TRP A 72 8.22 3.97 -4.39
N ALA A 73 7.94 3.63 -3.13
CA ALA A 73 6.94 2.62 -2.81
C ALA A 73 5.53 3.01 -3.25
N ILE A 74 5.16 4.29 -3.13
CA ILE A 74 3.87 4.81 -3.62
C ILE A 74 3.79 4.75 -5.15
N ALA A 75 4.84 5.19 -5.85
CA ALA A 75 4.89 5.18 -7.31
C ALA A 75 4.83 3.75 -7.84
N TRP A 76 5.60 2.83 -7.24
CA TRP A 76 5.55 1.41 -7.56
C TRP A 76 4.16 0.82 -7.30
N ALA A 77 3.56 1.12 -6.14
CA ALA A 77 2.24 0.63 -5.81
C ALA A 77 1.19 1.11 -6.84
N ARG A 78 1.19 2.40 -7.18
CA ARG A 78 0.30 2.96 -8.21
C ARG A 78 0.52 2.35 -9.59
N SER A 79 1.78 2.13 -9.98
CA SER A 79 2.13 1.44 -11.24
C SER A 79 1.60 0.00 -11.27
N ALA A 80 1.58 -0.67 -10.12
CA ALA A 80 0.98 -2.00 -9.95
C ALA A 80 -0.57 -1.98 -9.84
N GLY A 81 -1.21 -0.83 -10.03
CA GLY A 81 -2.67 -0.69 -9.91
C GLY A 81 -3.18 -0.64 -8.47
N LEU A 82 -2.31 -0.39 -7.48
CA LEU A 82 -2.71 -0.26 -6.08
C LEU A 82 -3.21 1.15 -5.78
N GLY A 83 -4.50 1.22 -5.49
CA GLY A 83 -5.19 2.32 -4.85
C GLY A 83 -6.61 1.83 -4.56
N PRO A 84 -7.24 2.23 -3.44
CA PRO A 84 -8.68 2.07 -3.35
C PRO A 84 -9.32 2.77 -4.57
N PRO A 85 -10.40 2.21 -5.15
CA PRO A 85 -11.15 2.92 -6.18
C PRO A 85 -11.44 4.31 -5.63
N GLU A 86 -11.12 5.31 -6.44
CA GLU A 86 -11.01 6.70 -6.00
C GLU A 86 -12.28 7.11 -5.26
N ASP A 87 -12.22 7.13 -3.91
CA ASP A 87 -13.27 7.70 -3.09
C ASP A 87 -13.12 9.21 -3.23
N GLY A 88 -13.88 9.74 -4.19
CA GLY A 88 -13.83 11.13 -4.63
C GLY A 88 -13.89 12.10 -3.46
N ARG A 89 -12.75 12.74 -3.21
CA ARG A 89 -12.66 13.98 -2.43
C ARG A 89 -12.00 15.04 -3.28
#